data_AF-A0A3D2AKG4-F1
#
_entry.id   AF-A0A3D2AKG4-F1
#
_cell.length_a   1.000
_cell.length_b   1.000
_cell.length_c   1.000
_cell.angle_alpha   90.00
_cell.angle_beta   90.00
_cell.angle_gamma   90.00
#
_symmetry.space_group_name_H-M   'P 1'
#
loop_
_entity.id
_entity.type
_entity.pdbx_description
1 polymer ?
#
loop_
_entity_poly.entity_id
_entity_poly.type
_entity_poly.pdbx_seq_one_letter_code
_entity_poly.pdbx_strand_id
1 'polypeptide(L)' 'MSGPRMLRSMGMDAYLLTSDVVVCLQGAGLDIASQPSNKSDVAKVQNCFNQWQDETGFSFNRLSRICACSVGENYTPK' A
#
# COMPACT_ATOMS: atom_id res chain seq x y z
N MET A 1 -2.55 14.94 14.22
CA MET A 1 -1.70 14.10 13.34
C MET A 1 -1.90 12.64 13.74
N SER A 2 -2.17 11.73 12.79
CA SER A 2 -2.37 10.31 13.11
C SER A 2 -1.02 9.58 13.18
N GLY A 3 -0.91 8.56 14.04
CA GLY A 3 0.31 7.78 14.31
C GLY A 3 1.13 7.36 13.07
N PRO A 4 0.52 6.95 11.95
CA PRO A 4 1.23 6.61 10.72
C PRO A 4 2.04 7.78 10.10
N ARG A 5 1.60 9.04 10.30
CA ARG A 5 2.35 10.22 9.82
C ARG A 5 3.63 10.48 10.61
N MET A 6 3.65 10.17 11.90
CA MET A 6 4.83 10.34 12.75
C MET A 6 5.89 9.27 12.46
N LEU A 7 5.47 8.03 12.21
CA LEU A 7 6.38 6.95 11.81
C LEU A 7 7.03 7.20 10.45
N ARG A 8 6.28 7.79 9.51
CA ARG A 8 6.82 8.22 8.21
C ARG A 8 7.85 9.34 8.31
N SER A 9 7.75 10.22 9.31
CA SER A 9 8.81 11.23 9.58
C SER A 9 10.07 10.64 10.23
N MET A 10 9.99 9.43 10.79
CA MET A 10 11.13 8.72 11.40
C MET A 10 11.91 7.83 10.40
N GLY A 11 11.56 7.86 9.11
CA GLY A 11 12.22 7.03 8.10
C GLY A 11 11.80 5.55 8.12
N MET A 12 10.76 5.20 8.90
CA MET A 12 10.16 3.86 8.85
C MET A 12 9.36 3.75 7.55
N ASP A 13 9.82 2.91 6.64
CA ASP A 13 9.15 2.64 5.38
C ASP A 13 7.79 2.00 5.67
N ALA A 14 6.73 2.74 5.42
CA ALA A 14 5.36 2.33 5.69
C ALA A 14 4.51 2.58 4.44
N TYR A 15 3.73 1.57 4.06
CA TYR A 15 2.76 1.71 2.98
C TYR A 15 1.55 2.53 3.46
N LEU A 16 0.94 3.27 2.54
CA LEU A 16 -0.34 3.93 2.76
C LEU A 16 -1.46 3.04 2.20
N LEU A 17 -2.31 2.50 3.06
CA LEU A 17 -3.51 1.77 2.66
C LEU A 17 -4.63 2.77 2.35
N THR A 18 -4.63 3.33 1.14
CA THR A 18 -5.78 4.08 0.60
C THR A 18 -6.73 3.15 -0.12
N SER A 19 -7.95 3.61 -0.41
CA SER A 19 -8.93 2.84 -1.19
C SER A 19 -8.38 2.35 -2.52
N ASP A 20 -7.63 3.19 -3.25
CA ASP A 20 -6.99 2.83 -4.51
C ASP A 20 -5.95 1.70 -4.32
N VAL A 21 -5.13 1.78 -3.28
CA VAL A 21 -4.16 0.71 -2.98
C VAL A 21 -4.88 -0.60 -2.65
N VAL A 22 -6.00 -0.56 -1.92
CA VAL A 22 -6.81 -1.77 -1.64
C VAL A 22 -7.36 -2.37 -2.93
N VAL A 23 -7.92 -1.55 -3.82
CA VAL A 23 -8.44 -2.01 -5.12
C VAL A 23 -7.32 -2.62 -5.97
N CYS A 24 -6.14 -2.01 -5.99
CA CYS A 24 -4.98 -2.57 -6.68
C CYS A 24 -4.58 -3.94 -6.11
N LEU A 25 -4.54 -4.09 -4.78
CA LEU A 25 -4.18 -5.35 -4.12
C LEU A 25 -5.23 -6.44 -4.40
N GLN A 26 -6.52 -6.10 -4.35
CA GLN A 26 -7.60 -7.00 -4.73
C GLN A 26 -7.50 -7.41 -6.20
N GLY A 27 -7.23 -6.47 -7.10
CA GLY A 27 -7.00 -6.73 -8.52
C GLY A 27 -5.76 -7.58 -8.80
N ALA A 28 -4.74 -7.49 -7.95
CA ALA A 28 -3.56 -8.37 -7.98
C ALA A 28 -3.84 -9.80 -7.46
N GLY A 29 -5.08 -10.09 -7.04
CA GLY A 29 -5.50 -11.41 -6.56
C GLY A 29 -5.40 -11.59 -5.05
N LEU A 30 -5.16 -10.51 -4.29
CA LEU A 30 -5.13 -10.57 -2.83
C LEU A 30 -6.56 -10.55 -2.27
N ASP A 31 -6.97 -11.64 -1.63
CA ASP A 31 -8.29 -11.74 -0.99
C ASP A 31 -8.29 -10.98 0.36
N ILE A 32 -8.66 -9.70 0.33
CA ILE A 32 -8.78 -8.80 1.48
C ILE A 32 -10.10 -8.02 1.42
N ALA A 33 -10.61 -7.59 2.58
CA ALA A 33 -11.76 -6.70 2.62
C ALA A 33 -11.46 -5.32 2.01
N SER A 34 -12.49 -4.61 1.52
CA SER A 34 -12.35 -3.24 0.99
C SER A 34 -11.83 -2.24 2.02
N GLN A 35 -11.94 -2.57 3.31
CA GLN A 35 -11.33 -1.84 4.40
C GLN A 35 -10.60 -2.82 5.33
N PRO A 36 -9.34 -3.16 5.01
CA PRO A 36 -8.58 -4.16 5.76
C PRO A 36 -8.20 -3.59 7.13
N SER A 37 -8.98 -3.96 8.15
CA SER A 37 -8.80 -3.53 9.55
C SER A 37 -8.51 -4.69 10.51
N ASN A 38 -8.77 -5.92 10.07
CA ASN A 38 -8.49 -7.12 10.85
C ASN A 38 -7.02 -7.56 10.70
N LYS A 39 -6.53 -8.34 11.66
CA LYS A 39 -5.11 -8.75 11.71
C LYS A 39 -4.70 -9.63 10.53
N SER A 40 -5.61 -10.45 9.99
CA SER A 40 -5.33 -11.33 8.85
C SER A 40 -5.09 -10.55 7.57
N ASP A 41 -5.93 -9.55 7.30
CA ASP A 41 -5.84 -8.75 6.08
C ASP A 41 -4.59 -7.88 6.14
N VAL A 42 -4.30 -7.28 7.29
CA VAL A 42 -3.04 -6.54 7.50
C VAL A 42 -1.82 -7.42 7.25
N ALA A 43 -1.84 -8.68 7.72
CA ALA A 43 -0.74 -9.62 7.48
C ALA A 43 -0.61 -10.01 5.99
N LYS A 44 -1.72 -10.24 5.29
CA LYS A 44 -1.74 -10.51 3.85
C LYS A 44 -1.16 -9.33 3.06
N VAL A 45 -1.57 -8.11 3.39
CA VAL A 45 -1.05 -6.88 2.76
C VAL A 45 0.45 -6.76 3.01
N GLN A 46 0.90 -6.91 4.26
CA GLN A 46 2.32 -6.86 4.60
C GLN A 46 3.14 -7.88 3.81
N ASN A 47 2.68 -9.13 3.73
CA ASN A 47 3.38 -10.17 2.98
C ASN A 47 3.48 -9.85 1.48
N CYS A 48 2.42 -9.32 0.88
CA CYS A 48 2.42 -8.90 -0.52
C CYS A 48 3.43 -7.77 -0.78
N PHE A 49 3.45 -6.74 0.07
CA PHE A 49 4.43 -5.66 -0.04
C PHE A 49 5.86 -6.15 0.19
N ASN A 50 6.10 -7.05 1.14
CA ASN A 50 7.41 -7.66 1.38
C ASN A 50 7.88 -8.41 0.13
N GLN A 51 7.02 -9.25 -0.45
CA GLN A 51 7.33 -10.00 -1.66
C GLN A 51 7.71 -9.07 -2.82
N TRP A 52 6.92 -8.02 -3.06
CA TRP A 52 7.23 -7.06 -4.12
C TRP A 52 8.50 -6.25 -3.85
N GLN A 53 8.80 -5.94 -2.58
CA GLN A 53 10.06 -5.32 -2.20
C GLN A 53 11.24 -6.25 -2.49
N ASP A 54 11.12 -7.54 -2.19
CA ASP A 54 12.18 -8.53 -2.46
C ASP A 54 12.40 -8.71 -3.97
N GLU A 55 11.33 -8.72 -4.76
CA GLU A 55 11.39 -8.89 -6.22
C GLU A 55 11.91 -7.64 -6.95
N THR A 56 11.56 -6.44 -6.48
CA THR A 56 11.86 -5.17 -7.20
C THR A 56 12.99 -4.35 -6.56
N GLY A 57 13.29 -4.58 -5.28
CA GLY A 57 14.15 -3.74 -4.46
C GLY A 57 13.55 -2.37 -4.11
N PHE A 58 12.26 -2.13 -4.36
CA PHE A 58 11.63 -0.83 -4.11
C PHE A 58 11.15 -0.68 -2.67
N SER A 59 11.17 0.56 -2.16
CA SER A 59 10.58 0.90 -0.86
C SER A 59 9.05 0.78 -0.87
N PHE A 60 8.44 0.50 0.28
CA PHE A 60 6.99 0.44 0.44
C PHE A 60 6.30 1.76 0.06
N ASN A 61 6.96 2.90 0.30
CA ASN A 61 6.50 4.20 -0.18
C ASN A 61 6.40 4.26 -1.72
N ARG A 62 7.39 3.72 -2.44
CA ARG A 62 7.35 3.68 -3.90
C ARG A 62 6.32 2.68 -4.41
N LEU A 63 6.23 1.50 -3.81
CA LEU A 63 5.27 0.47 -4.18
C LEU A 63 3.83 0.96 -3.98
N SER A 64 3.53 1.58 -2.82
CA SER A 64 2.19 2.13 -2.56
C SER A 64 1.81 3.26 -3.52
N ARG A 65 2.76 4.10 -3.94
CA ARG A 65 2.52 5.09 -5.00
C ARG A 65 2.24 4.46 -6.35
N ILE A 66 2.97 3.41 -6.73
CA ILE A 66 2.71 2.67 -7.97
C ILE A 66 1.30 2.08 -7.93
N CYS A 67 0.92 1.43 -6.83
CA CYS A 67 -0.41 0.85 -6.64
C CYS A 67 -1.53 1.91 -6.74
N ALA A 68 -1.33 3.07 -6.10
CA ALA A 68 -2.30 4.16 -6.16
C ALA A 68 -2.42 4.75 -7.58
N CYS A 69 -1.32 4.78 -8.35
CA CYS A 69 -1.34 5.27 -9.73
C CYS A 69 -1.76 4.22 -10.77
N SER A 70 -1.76 2.92 -10.42
CA SER A 70 -2.16 1.86 -11.34
C SER A 70 -3.67 1.65 -11.41
N VAL A 71 -4.43 2.26 -10.50
CA VAL A 71 -5.90 2.17 -10.48
C VAL A 71 -6.53 3.56 -10.35
N GLY A 72 -7.78 3.69 -10.79
CA GLY A 72 -8.54 4.95 -10.69
C GLY A 72 -8.15 6.01 -11.72
N GLU A 73 -8.61 7.24 -11.52
CA GLU A 73 -8.27 8.41 -12.35
C GLU A 73 -7.02 9.11 -11.81
N ASN A 74 -5.95 9.09 -12.60
CA ASN A 74 -4.72 9.81 -12.28
C ASN A 74 -4.86 11.29 -12.62
N TYR A 75 -4.92 12.15 -11.60
CA TYR A 75 -4.92 13.59 -11.81
C TYR A 75 -3.50 14.08 -12.10
N THR A 76 -3.26 14.57 -13.31
CA THR A 76 -2.04 15.33 -13.61
C THR A 76 -2.10 16.67 -12.86
N PRO A 77 -1.10 17.00 -12.01
CA PRO A 77 -1.03 18.32 -11.42
C PRO A 77 -0.90 19.36 -12.54
N LYS A 78 -1.69 20.44 -12.45
CA LYS A 78 -1.57 21.61 -13.33
C LYS A 78 -0.28 22.38 -13.06
#